data_AF-A0A364VBF1-F1
#
_entry.id   AF-A0A364VBF1-F1
#
_cell.length_a   1.000
_cell.length_b   1.000
_cell.length_c   1.000
_cell.angle_alpha   90.00
_cell.angle_beta   90.00
_cell.angle_gamma   90.00
#
_symmetry.space_group_name_H-M   'P 1'
#
loop_
_entity.id
_entity.type
_entity.pdbx_description
1 polymer ?
#
loop_
_entity_poly.entity_id
_entity_poly.type
_entity_poly.pdbx_seq_one_letter_code
_entity_poly.pdbx_strand_id
1 'polypeptide(L)'
;MNYTGDGWAVGLDGSRRWGTMGAAGLFLTTCDAQGRTLVLMQHRAMWTNRGGTWALPGGACDVGETPEDTALRETWEETGVRGQDVEILASLVTSTMDLDHVLRRRPTEPGDEELLTQALGATDPRAELQARPITHPEHGGRAVFGLNARFWWEVPDHSATRWTYTTVIARAQHQLELNATAESQDLKWWPLEDLAQLDLMPEFAASLPELEEVLAAVTAGDPRQL
;
A
#
# COMPACT_ATOMS: atom_id res chain seq x y z
N MET A 1 -7.20 -6.15 -21.18
CA MET A 1 -8.16 -5.87 -20.09
C MET A 1 -7.55 -4.75 -19.26
N ASN A 2 -8.29 -3.68 -18.99
CA ASN A 2 -7.81 -2.53 -18.22
C ASN A 2 -8.26 -2.70 -16.76
N TYR A 3 -7.64 -3.62 -16.04
CA TYR A 3 -7.76 -3.66 -14.58
C TYR A 3 -6.63 -2.81 -13.99
N THR A 4 -6.88 -2.16 -12.86
CA THR A 4 -5.84 -1.48 -12.07
C THR A 4 -5.18 -2.47 -11.10
N GLY A 5 -4.13 -2.01 -10.41
CA GLY A 5 -3.58 -2.67 -9.24
C GLY A 5 -4.59 -2.90 -8.11
N ASP A 6 -5.65 -2.09 -8.04
CA ASP A 6 -6.60 -2.11 -6.93
C ASP A 6 -7.42 -3.39 -6.83
N GLY A 7 -7.54 -3.86 -5.59
CA GLY A 7 -8.33 -5.02 -5.24
C GLY A 7 -7.61 -5.89 -4.21
N TRP A 8 -8.20 -7.04 -3.92
CA TRP A 8 -7.71 -7.95 -2.89
C TRP A 8 -7.00 -9.14 -3.52
N ALA A 9 -5.76 -9.39 -3.10
CA ALA A 9 -5.15 -10.70 -3.25
C ALA A 9 -5.56 -11.60 -2.09
N VAL A 10 -6.01 -12.82 -2.40
CA VAL A 10 -6.55 -13.78 -1.42
C VAL A 10 -5.61 -14.99 -1.35
N GLY A 11 -5.04 -15.21 -0.17
CA GLY A 11 -4.14 -16.32 0.09
C GLY A 11 -4.86 -17.67 0.18
N LEU A 12 -4.11 -18.76 0.01
CA LEU A 12 -4.62 -20.13 0.19
C LEU A 12 -5.21 -20.39 1.59
N ASP A 13 -4.75 -19.65 2.59
CA ASP A 13 -5.23 -19.66 3.98
C ASP A 13 -6.42 -18.71 4.22
N GLY A 14 -6.91 -18.04 3.17
CA GLY A 14 -7.97 -17.04 3.23
C GLY A 14 -7.52 -15.66 3.71
N SER A 15 -6.23 -15.46 4.01
CA SER A 15 -5.69 -14.15 4.33
C SER A 15 -5.82 -13.20 3.13
N ARG A 16 -5.87 -11.89 3.39
CA ARG A 16 -6.09 -10.88 2.37
C ARG A 16 -4.99 -9.83 2.38
N ARG A 17 -4.49 -9.50 1.20
CA ARG A 17 -3.52 -8.43 0.95
C ARG A 17 -4.10 -7.45 -0.06
N TRP A 18 -3.84 -6.16 0.13
CA TRP A 18 -4.23 -5.16 -0.86
C TRP A 18 -3.25 -5.19 -2.05
N GLY A 19 -3.77 -4.97 -3.25
CA GLY A 19 -2.99 -4.94 -4.49
C GLY A 19 -3.00 -6.28 -5.21
N THR A 20 -3.69 -6.34 -6.34
CA THR A 20 -3.83 -7.54 -7.17
C THR A 20 -2.58 -7.88 -7.98
N MET A 21 -1.58 -6.98 -7.99
CA MET A 21 -0.29 -7.14 -8.68
C MET A 21 0.90 -7.12 -7.72
N GLY A 22 0.65 -7.25 -6.42
CA GLY A 22 1.62 -6.93 -5.39
C GLY A 22 1.45 -5.51 -4.86
N ALA A 23 2.32 -5.14 -3.94
CA ALA A 23 2.39 -3.81 -3.36
C ALA A 23 3.85 -3.42 -3.10
N ALA A 24 4.10 -2.13 -2.96
CA ALA A 24 5.41 -1.63 -2.59
C ALA A 24 5.30 -0.41 -1.66
N GLY A 25 6.34 -0.20 -0.86
CA GLY A 25 6.45 0.96 0.02
C GLY A 25 7.87 1.46 0.17
N LEU A 26 8.01 2.72 0.59
CA LEU A 26 9.29 3.41 0.62
C LEU A 26 9.84 3.49 2.04
N PHE A 27 10.96 2.81 2.27
CA PHE A 27 11.80 2.98 3.46
C PHE A 27 12.75 4.17 3.24
N LEU A 28 12.18 5.37 3.32
CA LEU A 28 12.90 6.62 3.06
C LEU A 28 13.65 7.08 4.29
N THR A 29 14.96 7.28 4.13
CA THR A 29 15.87 7.68 5.20
C THR A 29 16.46 9.07 5.00
N THR A 30 16.83 9.74 6.08
CA THR A 30 17.65 10.96 6.10
C THR A 30 18.43 11.00 7.41
N CYS A 31 19.37 11.93 7.57
CA CYS A 31 20.01 12.21 8.85
C CYS A 31 19.40 13.45 9.53
N ASP A 32 19.39 13.46 10.87
CA ASP A 32 19.15 14.68 11.64
C ASP A 32 20.45 15.50 11.83
N ALA A 33 20.35 16.64 12.53
CA ALA A 33 21.50 17.51 12.78
C ALA A 33 22.56 16.89 13.72
N GLN A 34 22.26 15.74 14.34
CA GLN A 34 23.17 14.96 15.18
C GLN A 34 23.71 13.72 14.45
N GLY A 35 23.39 13.54 13.17
CA GLY A 35 23.81 12.40 12.36
C GLY A 35 22.99 11.13 12.58
N ARG A 36 21.89 11.18 13.35
CA ARG A 36 21.04 10.00 13.56
C ARG A 36 20.20 9.73 12.33
N THR A 37 20.04 8.45 11.98
CA THR A 37 19.21 8.04 10.86
C THR A 37 17.74 8.17 11.25
N LEU A 38 16.98 8.90 10.45
CA LEU A 38 15.54 9.03 10.56
C LEU A 38 14.86 8.29 9.42
N VAL A 39 13.67 7.75 9.67
CA VAL A 39 12.80 7.08 8.70
C VAL A 39 11.47 7.82 8.62
N LEU A 40 10.98 8.05 7.40
CA LEU A 40 9.63 8.57 7.17
C LEU A 40 8.59 7.49 7.51
N MET A 41 7.70 7.79 8.43
CA MET A 41 6.65 6.88 8.89
C MET A 41 5.27 7.54 8.83
N GLN A 42 4.25 6.73 8.57
CA GLN A 42 2.85 7.12 8.58
C GLN A 42 2.09 6.41 9.68
N HIS A 43 1.36 7.18 10.50
CA HIS A 43 0.41 6.62 11.46
C HIS A 43 -0.93 6.40 10.75
N ARG A 44 -1.30 5.13 10.61
CA ARG A 44 -2.47 4.71 9.83
C ARG A 44 -3.75 5.13 10.54
N ALA A 45 -4.68 5.75 9.82
CA ALA A 45 -5.96 6.14 10.38
C ALA A 45 -6.75 4.93 10.91
N MET A 46 -7.45 5.09 12.03
CA MET A 46 -8.17 4.01 12.72
C MET A 46 -9.17 3.25 11.82
N TRP A 47 -9.72 3.89 10.78
CA TRP A 47 -10.66 3.27 9.84
C TRP A 47 -9.99 2.46 8.71
N THR A 48 -8.66 2.42 8.65
CA THR A 48 -7.93 1.62 7.67
C THR A 48 -7.74 0.17 8.16
N ASN A 49 -7.40 -0.75 7.25
CA ASN A 49 -6.98 -2.10 7.65
C ASN A 49 -5.76 -2.01 8.58
N ARG A 50 -5.86 -2.57 9.79
CA ARG A 50 -4.89 -2.42 10.91
C ARG A 50 -4.60 -0.97 11.33
N GLY A 51 -5.61 -0.10 11.38
CA GLY A 51 -5.47 1.29 11.84
C GLY A 51 -4.92 1.42 13.28
N GLY A 52 -4.25 2.54 13.57
CA GLY A 52 -3.58 2.80 14.85
C GLY A 52 -2.12 2.29 14.92
N THR A 53 -1.63 1.69 13.85
CA THR A 53 -0.23 1.24 13.73
C THR A 53 0.59 2.20 12.86
N TRP A 54 1.91 2.18 13.04
CA TRP A 54 2.87 2.86 12.20
C TRP A 54 3.34 1.95 11.05
N ALA A 55 3.41 2.51 9.84
CA ALA A 55 3.88 1.80 8.65
C ALA A 55 4.65 2.74 7.72
N LEU A 56 5.28 2.17 6.70
CA LEU A 56 5.87 2.91 5.59
C LEU A 56 4.74 3.43 4.66
N PRO A 57 4.91 4.62 4.05
CA PRO A 57 4.09 5.00 2.90
C PRO A 57 4.21 3.95 1.79
N GLY A 58 3.10 3.63 1.14
CA GLY A 58 3.07 2.59 0.12
C GLY A 58 1.69 2.00 -0.14
N GLY A 59 1.56 1.33 -1.29
CA GLY A 59 0.29 0.86 -1.80
C GLY A 59 0.43 -0.18 -2.92
N ALA A 60 -0.66 -0.38 -3.66
CA ALA A 60 -0.76 -1.41 -4.68
C ALA A 60 0.04 -1.03 -5.94
N CYS A 61 0.77 -1.99 -6.52
CA CYS A 61 1.41 -1.77 -7.81
C CYS A 61 0.36 -1.70 -8.92
N ASP A 62 0.47 -0.72 -9.81
CA ASP A 62 -0.41 -0.61 -10.98
C ASP A 62 0.21 -1.21 -12.26
N VAL A 63 -0.57 -1.28 -13.33
CA VAL A 63 -0.15 -1.86 -14.60
C VAL A 63 1.03 -1.09 -15.19
N GLY A 64 2.15 -1.77 -15.34
CA GLY A 64 3.36 -1.25 -15.96
C GLY A 64 4.33 -0.57 -14.99
N GLU A 65 3.96 -0.45 -13.71
CA GLU A 65 4.86 0.08 -12.68
C GLU A 65 5.87 -0.98 -12.23
N THR A 66 7.11 -0.56 -12.01
CA THR A 66 8.02 -1.34 -11.16
C THR A 66 7.66 -1.11 -9.68
N PRO A 67 8.17 -1.94 -8.74
CA PRO A 67 8.02 -1.67 -7.32
C PRO A 67 8.57 -0.30 -6.89
N GLU A 68 9.65 0.17 -7.52
CA GLU A 68 10.23 1.50 -7.30
C GLU A 68 9.28 2.60 -7.76
N ASP A 69 8.72 2.50 -8.96
CA ASP A 69 7.72 3.45 -9.47
C ASP A 69 6.51 3.52 -8.52
N THR A 70 6.03 2.35 -8.09
CA THR A 70 4.91 2.21 -7.15
C THR A 70 5.23 2.91 -5.82
N ALA A 71 6.37 2.59 -5.21
CA ALA A 71 6.76 3.15 -3.92
C ALA A 71 6.91 4.68 -3.98
N LEU A 72 7.48 5.21 -5.06
CA LEU A 72 7.61 6.66 -5.27
C LEU A 72 6.27 7.34 -5.51
N ARG A 73 5.38 6.75 -6.34
CA ARG A 73 4.03 7.30 -6.58
C ARG A 73 3.22 7.35 -5.30
N GLU A 74 3.12 6.24 -4.60
CA GLU A 74 2.34 6.12 -3.35
C GLU A 74 2.88 7.07 -2.28
N THR A 75 4.21 7.15 -2.12
CA THR A 75 4.82 8.11 -1.18
C THR A 75 4.48 9.56 -1.55
N TRP A 76 4.51 9.91 -2.84
CA TRP A 76 4.12 11.23 -3.28
C TRP A 76 2.65 11.53 -3.01
N GLU A 77 1.77 10.59 -3.32
CA GLU A 77 0.32 10.72 -3.08
C GLU A 77 0.02 10.87 -1.58
N GLU A 78 0.66 10.08 -0.71
CA GLU A 78 0.38 10.04 0.72
C GLU A 78 1.06 11.15 1.53
N THR A 79 2.23 11.64 1.07
CA THR A 79 3.10 12.53 1.87
C THR A 79 3.54 13.81 1.16
N GLY A 80 3.36 13.91 -0.16
CA GLY A 80 3.83 15.02 -0.98
C GLY A 80 5.32 14.98 -1.34
N VAL A 81 6.10 14.02 -0.83
CA VAL A 81 7.52 13.84 -1.16
C VAL A 81 7.66 13.47 -2.64
N ARG A 82 8.52 14.18 -3.37
CA ARG A 82 8.70 13.97 -4.82
C ARG A 82 9.85 13.03 -5.09
N GLY A 83 9.72 12.17 -6.11
CA GLY A 83 10.79 11.24 -6.48
C GLY A 83 12.11 11.90 -6.89
N GLN A 84 12.10 13.16 -7.34
CA GLN A 84 13.33 13.92 -7.63
C GLN A 84 14.17 14.24 -6.38
N ASP A 85 13.56 14.21 -5.20
CA ASP A 85 14.20 14.51 -3.92
C ASP A 85 14.70 13.22 -3.22
N VAL A 86 14.58 12.07 -3.91
CA VAL A 86 14.82 10.73 -3.38
C VAL A 86 15.86 9.98 -4.22
N GLU A 87 16.86 9.43 -3.57
CA GLU A 87 17.88 8.53 -4.13
C GLU A 87 17.53 7.09 -3.75
N ILE A 88 17.16 6.24 -4.72
CA ILE A 88 16.93 4.81 -4.47
C ILE A 88 18.27 4.10 -4.31
N LEU A 89 18.39 3.30 -3.25
CA LEU A 89 19.61 2.56 -2.91
C LEU A 89 19.48 1.06 -3.17
N ALA A 90 18.32 0.48 -2.86
CA ALA A 90 18.04 -0.94 -3.04
C ALA A 90 16.53 -1.24 -2.98
N SER A 91 16.16 -2.46 -3.38
CA SER A 91 14.80 -2.99 -3.28
C SER A 91 14.83 -4.42 -2.77
N LEU A 92 13.91 -4.77 -1.87
CA LEU A 92 13.82 -6.09 -1.24
C LEU A 92 12.37 -6.57 -1.16
N VAL A 93 12.12 -7.83 -1.52
CA VAL A 93 10.83 -8.47 -1.27
C VAL A 93 10.76 -8.87 0.21
N THR A 94 9.98 -8.15 0.99
CA THR A 94 9.89 -8.30 2.46
C THR A 94 8.67 -9.10 2.91
N SER A 95 7.71 -9.33 2.02
CA SER A 95 6.56 -10.19 2.30
C SER A 95 6.13 -10.95 1.04
N THR A 96 5.68 -12.18 1.23
CA THR A 96 5.12 -13.01 0.16
C THR A 96 3.88 -13.74 0.67
N MET A 97 2.99 -14.08 -0.26
CA MET A 97 1.79 -14.87 0.02
C MET A 97 1.44 -15.69 -1.21
N ASP A 98 1.31 -17.02 -1.04
CA ASP A 98 0.79 -17.89 -2.09
C ASP A 98 -0.72 -17.67 -2.23
N LEU A 99 -1.17 -17.50 -3.47
CA LEU A 99 -2.52 -17.07 -3.79
C LEU A 99 -3.42 -18.23 -4.19
N ASP A 100 -4.66 -18.16 -3.71
CA ASP A 100 -5.77 -18.88 -4.33
C ASP A 100 -6.28 -18.10 -5.56
N HIS A 101 -6.47 -16.78 -5.41
CA HIS A 101 -6.87 -15.85 -6.47
C HIS A 101 -6.60 -14.40 -6.10
N VAL A 102 -6.81 -13.51 -7.06
CA VAL A 102 -7.01 -12.08 -6.83
C VAL A 102 -8.42 -11.66 -7.22
N LEU A 103 -8.95 -10.64 -6.57
CA LEU A 103 -10.23 -10.01 -6.86
C LEU A 103 -9.95 -8.70 -7.61
N ARG A 104 -9.94 -8.78 -8.95
CA ARG A 104 -9.70 -7.63 -9.83
C ARG A 104 -10.91 -6.71 -9.82
N ARG A 105 -10.69 -5.42 -9.66
CA ARG A 105 -11.76 -4.42 -9.83
C ARG A 105 -11.97 -4.09 -11.29
N ARG A 106 -13.23 -4.10 -11.71
CA ARG A 106 -13.70 -3.57 -12.98
C ARG A 106 -14.66 -2.41 -12.72
N PRO A 107 -14.55 -1.31 -13.47
CA PRO A 107 -15.52 -0.23 -13.37
C PRO A 107 -16.90 -0.73 -13.80
N THR A 108 -17.95 -0.09 -13.27
CA THR A 108 -19.30 -0.29 -13.79
C THR A 108 -19.43 0.33 -15.18
N GLU A 109 -20.22 -0.29 -16.04
CA GLU A 109 -20.53 0.16 -17.39
C GLU A 109 -21.96 0.74 -17.46
N PRO A 110 -22.28 1.58 -18.46
CA PRO A 110 -23.65 2.06 -18.64
C PRO A 110 -24.64 0.88 -18.78
N GLY A 111 -25.67 0.85 -17.94
CA GLY A 111 -26.63 -0.25 -17.83
C GLY A 111 -26.53 -1.02 -16.51
N ASP A 112 -25.37 -0.98 -15.83
CA ASP A 112 -25.19 -1.61 -14.52
C ASP A 112 -26.04 -0.97 -13.42
N GLU A 113 -26.54 0.26 -13.63
CA GLU A 113 -27.35 0.97 -12.64
C GLU A 113 -28.62 0.21 -12.29
N GLU A 114 -29.20 -0.53 -13.24
CA GLU A 114 -30.38 -1.37 -13.00
C GLU A 114 -30.05 -2.51 -12.02
N LEU A 115 -28.88 -3.14 -12.17
CA LEU A 115 -28.41 -4.18 -11.27
C LEU A 115 -28.10 -3.63 -9.88
N LEU A 116 -27.61 -2.40 -9.79
CA LEU A 116 -27.16 -1.76 -8.56
C LEU A 116 -28.24 -0.91 -7.86
N THR A 117 -29.45 -0.82 -8.43
CA THR A 117 -30.50 0.10 -7.99
C THR A 117 -30.80 0.02 -6.49
N GLN A 118 -30.79 -1.18 -5.91
CA GLN A 118 -31.04 -1.37 -4.47
C GLN A 118 -29.92 -0.79 -3.59
N ALA A 119 -28.66 -0.88 -4.04
CA ALA A 119 -27.51 -0.36 -3.32
C ALA A 119 -27.28 1.14 -3.56
N LEU A 120 -27.65 1.66 -4.74
CA LEU A 120 -27.50 3.07 -5.10
C LEU A 120 -28.32 4.01 -4.20
N GLY A 121 -29.48 3.57 -3.71
CA GLY A 121 -30.35 4.34 -2.82
C GLY A 121 -30.08 4.14 -1.32
N ALA A 122 -29.12 3.30 -0.96
CA ALA A 122 -28.85 2.96 0.43
C ALA A 122 -28.06 4.06 1.15
N THR A 123 -28.39 4.30 2.43
CA THR A 123 -27.60 5.18 3.30
C THR A 123 -26.18 4.68 3.49
N ASP A 124 -26.00 3.36 3.53
CA ASP A 124 -24.70 2.69 3.55
C ASP A 124 -24.68 1.58 2.47
N PRO A 125 -24.19 1.90 1.26
CA PRO A 125 -24.09 0.93 0.18
C PRO A 125 -23.22 -0.28 0.52
N ARG A 126 -22.23 -0.16 1.43
CA ARG A 126 -21.38 -1.31 1.81
C ARG A 126 -22.17 -2.30 2.65
N ALA A 127 -22.91 -1.81 3.64
CA ALA A 127 -23.76 -2.65 4.47
C ALA A 127 -24.86 -3.35 3.63
N GLU A 128 -25.46 -2.63 2.67
CA GLU A 128 -26.47 -3.20 1.78
C GLU A 128 -25.88 -4.33 0.92
N LEU A 129 -24.73 -4.09 0.27
CA LEU A 129 -24.05 -5.10 -0.55
C LEU A 129 -23.56 -6.31 0.27
N GLN A 130 -23.26 -6.12 1.56
CA GLN A 130 -22.92 -7.22 2.46
C GLN A 130 -24.15 -8.07 2.83
N ALA A 131 -25.28 -7.42 3.11
CA ALA A 131 -26.52 -8.10 3.46
C ALA A 131 -27.17 -8.79 2.25
N ARG A 132 -27.07 -8.20 1.07
CA ARG A 132 -27.64 -8.68 -0.19
C ARG A 132 -26.60 -8.57 -1.30
N PRO A 133 -25.72 -9.58 -1.43
CA PRO A 133 -24.71 -9.58 -2.47
C PRO A 133 -25.33 -9.54 -3.86
N ILE A 134 -24.84 -8.62 -4.70
CA ILE A 134 -25.22 -8.50 -6.10
C ILE A 134 -24.09 -9.06 -6.94
N THR A 135 -24.42 -9.94 -7.89
CA THR A 135 -23.48 -10.56 -8.82
C THR A 135 -23.91 -10.23 -10.24
N HIS A 136 -22.98 -9.72 -11.05
CA HIS A 136 -23.25 -9.43 -12.45
C HIS A 136 -23.52 -10.74 -13.22
N PRO A 137 -24.63 -10.85 -13.97
CA PRO A 137 -25.05 -12.10 -14.59
C PRO A 137 -24.11 -12.60 -15.69
N GLU A 138 -23.42 -11.70 -16.40
CA GLU A 138 -22.58 -12.10 -17.54
C GLU A 138 -21.17 -12.55 -17.14
N HIS A 139 -20.50 -11.80 -16.26
CA HIS A 139 -19.10 -12.04 -15.90
C HIS A 139 -18.92 -12.50 -14.44
N GLY A 140 -20.00 -12.69 -13.68
CA GLY A 140 -19.95 -13.22 -12.32
C GLY A 140 -19.29 -12.30 -11.29
N GLY A 141 -19.06 -11.03 -11.62
CA GLY A 141 -18.40 -10.08 -10.73
C GLY A 141 -19.30 -9.68 -9.58
N ARG A 142 -18.75 -9.57 -8.37
CA ARG A 142 -19.51 -9.16 -7.18
C ARG A 142 -19.44 -7.65 -7.01
N ALA A 143 -20.59 -7.00 -6.79
CA ALA A 143 -20.63 -5.58 -6.56
C ALA A 143 -19.95 -5.21 -5.24
N VAL A 144 -19.10 -4.18 -5.27
CA VAL A 144 -18.50 -3.55 -4.10
C VAL A 144 -18.59 -2.04 -4.20
N PHE A 145 -18.62 -1.37 -3.04
CA PHE A 145 -18.62 0.10 -2.96
C PHE A 145 -17.28 0.59 -2.39
N GLY A 146 -16.48 1.19 -3.27
CA GLY A 146 -15.08 1.55 -3.02
C GLY A 146 -14.89 2.98 -2.52
N LEU A 147 -13.64 3.46 -2.60
CA LEU A 147 -13.26 4.85 -2.35
C LEU A 147 -13.87 5.77 -3.42
N ASN A 148 -14.00 7.07 -3.12
CA ASN A 148 -14.65 8.07 -3.98
C ASN A 148 -16.14 7.84 -4.27
N ALA A 149 -16.83 7.08 -3.40
CA ALA A 149 -18.25 6.78 -3.51
C ALA A 149 -18.65 6.13 -4.85
N ARG A 150 -17.80 5.22 -5.35
CA ARG A 150 -18.00 4.51 -6.63
C ARG A 150 -18.26 3.02 -6.42
N PHE A 151 -19.12 2.47 -7.27
CA PHE A 151 -19.32 1.03 -7.39
C PHE A 151 -18.28 0.41 -8.33
N TRP A 152 -17.92 -0.83 -8.03
CA TRP A 152 -17.01 -1.65 -8.81
C TRP A 152 -17.52 -3.09 -8.83
N TRP A 153 -17.12 -3.83 -9.85
CA TRP A 153 -17.26 -5.28 -9.88
C TRP A 153 -15.94 -5.94 -9.48
N GLU A 154 -15.94 -6.74 -8.43
CA GLU A 154 -14.82 -7.62 -8.07
C GLU A 154 -14.97 -8.96 -8.80
N VAL A 155 -14.03 -9.25 -9.70
CA VAL A 155 -14.01 -10.46 -10.50
C VAL A 155 -12.82 -11.33 -10.07
N PRO A 156 -13.05 -12.59 -9.67
CA PRO A 156 -11.97 -13.52 -9.37
C PRO A 156 -11.07 -13.79 -10.59
N ASP A 157 -9.76 -13.76 -10.37
CA ASP A 157 -8.72 -14.05 -11.33
C ASP A 157 -7.70 -14.99 -10.68
N HIS A 158 -7.55 -16.20 -11.23
CA HIS A 158 -6.67 -17.26 -10.73
C HIS A 158 -5.34 -17.32 -11.50
N SER A 159 -5.05 -16.35 -12.36
CA SER A 159 -3.82 -16.32 -13.16
C SER A 159 -2.59 -15.96 -12.33
N ALA A 160 -2.76 -15.21 -11.24
CA ALA A 160 -1.71 -14.87 -10.30
C ALA A 160 -1.62 -15.92 -9.18
N THR A 161 -0.44 -16.51 -9.00
CA THR A 161 -0.22 -17.59 -8.01
C THR A 161 0.54 -17.12 -6.77
N ARG A 162 1.13 -15.92 -6.81
CA ARG A 162 1.92 -15.37 -5.70
C ARG A 162 1.77 -13.85 -5.65
N TRP A 163 1.64 -13.33 -4.43
CA TRP A 163 1.68 -11.91 -4.12
C TRP A 163 2.97 -11.57 -3.40
N THR A 164 3.47 -10.35 -3.61
CA THR A 164 4.68 -9.83 -2.96
C THR A 164 4.49 -8.41 -2.48
N TYR A 165 5.08 -8.09 -1.32
CA TYR A 165 5.36 -6.72 -0.92
C TYR A 165 6.85 -6.44 -1.12
N THR A 166 7.18 -5.36 -1.83
CA THR A 166 8.57 -4.92 -2.00
C THR A 166 8.80 -3.65 -1.21
N THR A 167 9.77 -3.66 -0.31
CA THR A 167 10.24 -2.46 0.36
C THR A 167 11.40 -1.87 -0.44
N VAL A 168 11.26 -0.61 -0.84
CA VAL A 168 12.28 0.16 -1.57
C VAL A 168 13.03 1.01 -0.57
N ILE A 169 14.34 0.79 -0.45
CA ILE A 169 15.22 1.53 0.47
C ILE A 169 15.75 2.75 -0.27
N ALA A 170 15.54 3.92 0.32
CA ALA A 170 15.91 5.17 -0.31
C ALA A 170 16.42 6.20 0.69
N ARG A 171 17.00 7.28 0.15
CA ARG A 171 17.55 8.38 0.94
C ARG A 171 17.11 9.74 0.38
N ALA A 172 16.76 10.65 1.29
CA ALA A 172 16.67 12.08 1.02
C ALA A 172 17.92 12.80 1.57
N GLN A 173 18.29 13.94 0.96
CA GLN A 173 19.45 14.71 1.42
C GLN A 173 19.24 15.38 2.78
N HIS A 174 17.99 15.68 3.14
CA HIS A 174 17.57 16.29 4.38
C HIS A 174 16.12 15.89 4.67
N GLN A 175 15.63 16.18 5.89
CA GLN A 175 14.21 16.00 6.21
C GLN A 175 13.35 16.86 5.30
N LEU A 176 12.48 16.21 4.53
CA LEU A 176 11.56 16.87 3.60
C LEU A 176 10.30 17.32 4.33
N GLU A 177 9.68 18.40 3.83
CA GLU A 177 8.37 18.85 4.28
C GLU A 177 7.30 17.83 3.86
N LEU A 178 6.38 17.53 4.79
CA LEU A 178 5.36 16.51 4.61
C LEU A 178 3.97 17.16 4.54
N ASN A 179 3.18 16.73 3.58
CA ASN A 179 1.78 17.10 3.43
C ASN A 179 0.92 15.86 3.62
N ALA A 180 0.30 15.74 4.79
CA ALA A 180 -0.60 14.63 5.09
C ALA A 180 -1.85 14.67 4.21
N THR A 181 -2.25 13.51 3.71
CA THR A 181 -3.57 13.33 3.09
C THR A 181 -4.63 12.95 4.14
N ALA A 182 -5.87 12.84 3.68
CA ALA A 182 -6.98 12.34 4.49
C ALA A 182 -6.77 10.88 4.96
N GLU A 183 -5.81 10.12 4.41
CA GLU A 183 -5.62 8.69 4.73
C GLU A 183 -4.59 8.45 5.87
N SER A 184 -3.82 9.46 6.23
CA SER A 184 -2.86 9.45 7.33
C SER A 184 -3.36 10.27 8.52
N GLN A 185 -3.28 9.73 9.74
CA GLN A 185 -3.52 10.53 10.96
C GLN A 185 -2.33 11.41 11.31
N ASP A 186 -1.12 10.93 11.01
CA ASP A 186 0.13 11.63 11.27
C ASP A 186 1.21 11.15 10.29
N LEU A 187 2.12 12.05 9.92
CA LEU A 187 3.32 11.77 9.12
C LEU A 187 4.52 12.30 9.88
N LYS A 188 5.51 11.45 10.13
CA LYS A 188 6.62 11.81 11.00
C LYS A 188 7.93 11.13 10.61
N TRP A 189 9.01 11.89 10.73
CA TRP A 189 10.37 11.36 10.74
C TRP A 189 10.68 10.80 12.14
N TRP A 190 10.90 9.49 12.24
CA TRP A 190 11.28 8.80 13.48
C TRP A 190 12.73 8.34 13.45
N PRO A 191 13.48 8.44 14.56
CA PRO A 191 14.79 7.78 14.67
C PRO A 191 14.66 6.28 14.39
N LEU A 192 15.55 5.74 13.57
CA LEU A 192 15.57 4.33 13.21
C LEU A 192 15.64 3.45 14.46
N GLU A 193 16.49 3.83 15.42
CA GLU A 193 16.67 3.12 16.69
C GLU A 193 15.43 3.06 17.58
N ASP A 194 14.45 3.95 17.34
CA ASP A 194 13.22 4.03 18.13
C ASP A 194 12.05 3.27 17.47
N LEU A 195 12.17 2.84 16.20
CA LEU A 195 11.05 2.23 15.47
C LEU A 195 10.53 0.96 16.16
N ALA A 196 11.40 0.14 16.72
CA ALA A 196 11.02 -1.09 17.43
C ALA A 196 10.16 -0.84 18.70
N GLN A 197 10.10 0.40 19.18
CA GLN A 197 9.28 0.81 20.33
C GLN A 197 7.88 1.26 19.92
N LEU A 198 7.64 1.49 18.63
CA LEU A 198 6.34 1.89 18.09
C LEU A 198 5.44 0.67 17.90
N ASP A 199 4.13 0.89 17.89
CA ASP A 199 3.16 -0.13 17.45
C ASP A 199 3.20 -0.23 15.92
N LEU A 200 4.18 -0.97 15.40
CA LEU A 200 4.42 -1.14 13.97
C LEU A 200 3.40 -2.11 13.35
N MET A 201 3.08 -1.91 12.07
CA MET A 201 2.40 -2.93 11.28
C MET A 201 3.21 -4.24 11.36
N PRO A 202 2.60 -5.38 11.76
CA PRO A 202 3.35 -6.60 12.10
C PRO A 202 4.27 -7.10 10.98
N GLU A 203 3.83 -6.98 9.73
CA GLU A 203 4.62 -7.37 8.56
C GLU A 203 5.85 -6.47 8.37
N PHE A 204 5.70 -5.16 8.63
CA PHE A 204 6.83 -4.24 8.60
C PHE A 204 7.79 -4.52 9.76
N ALA A 205 7.27 -4.70 10.98
CA ALA A 205 8.07 -5.06 12.15
C ALA A 205 8.92 -6.32 11.93
N ALA A 206 8.35 -7.34 11.29
CA ALA A 206 9.05 -8.58 10.96
C ALA A 206 10.18 -8.38 9.94
N SER A 207 10.04 -7.43 9.01
CA SER A 207 11.05 -7.11 7.98
C SER A 207 12.12 -6.13 8.43
N LEU A 208 11.89 -5.37 9.51
CA LEU A 208 12.76 -4.27 9.94
C LEU A 208 14.23 -4.69 10.15
N PRO A 209 14.56 -5.82 10.81
CA PRO A 209 15.97 -6.22 10.98
C PRO A 209 16.71 -6.43 9.66
N GLU A 210 16.06 -7.05 8.66
CA GLU A 210 16.66 -7.26 7.34
C GLU A 210 16.84 -5.93 6.59
N LEU A 211 15.88 -5.01 6.72
CA LEU A 211 15.97 -3.66 6.15
C LEU A 211 17.13 -2.86 6.75
N GLU A 212 17.36 -2.97 8.06
CA GLU A 212 18.50 -2.34 8.74
C GLU A 212 19.84 -2.90 8.23
N GLU A 213 19.95 -4.22 8.06
CA GLU A 213 21.15 -4.87 7.51
C GLU A 213 21.44 -4.41 6.08
N VAL A 214 20.41 -4.40 5.21
CA VAL A 214 20.57 -3.95 3.82
C VAL A 214 20.91 -2.46 3.77
N LEU A 215 20.24 -1.62 4.57
CA LEU A 215 20.56 -0.20 4.68
C LEU A 215 22.02 0.00 5.08
N ALA A 216 22.49 -0.69 6.12
CA ALA A 216 23.88 -0.61 6.56
C ALA A 216 24.86 -1.02 5.44
N ALA A 217 24.54 -2.09 4.69
CA ALA A 217 25.38 -2.56 3.60
C ALA A 217 25.44 -1.57 2.42
N VAL A 218 24.31 -1.01 1.98
CA VAL A 218 24.27 -0.10 0.82
C VAL A 218 24.75 1.30 1.12
N THR A 219 24.89 1.64 2.41
CA THR A 219 25.39 2.94 2.85
C THR A 219 26.81 2.90 3.40
N ALA A 220 27.40 1.71 3.54
CA ALA A 220 28.75 1.50 4.01
C ALA A 220 29.77 2.29 3.15
N GLY A 221 30.51 3.20 3.79
CA GLY A 221 31.55 3.99 3.14
C GLY A 221 31.04 5.26 2.44
N ASP A 222 29.76 5.62 2.58
CA ASP A 222 29.26 6.91 2.12
C ASP A 222 29.72 8.02 3.08
N PRO A 223 30.50 9.03 2.63
CA PRO A 223 30.98 10.12 3.47
C PRO A 223 29.85 11.01 4.01
N ARG A 224 28.61 10.86 3.52
CA ARG A 224 27.41 11.53 4.04
C ARG A 224 26.86 10.90 5.33
N GLN A 225 27.51 9.87 5.88
CA GLN A 225 27.15 9.19 7.14
C GLN A 225 27.99 9.58 8.37
N LEU A 226 28.78 10.66 8.33
CA LEU A 226 29.57 11.14 9.48
C LEU A 226 29.13 12.54 9.94
#